data_AF-A0A3M2BKS7-F1
#
_entry.id   AF-A0A3M2BKS7-F1
#
_cell.length_a   1.000
_cell.length_b   1.000
_cell.length_c   1.000
_cell.angle_alpha   90.00
_cell.angle_beta   90.00
_cell.angle_gamma   90.00
#
_symmetry.space_group_name_H-M   'P 1'
#
loop_
_entity.id
_entity.type
_entity.pdbx_description
1 polymer ?
#
loop_
_entity_poly.entity_id
_entity_poly.type
_entity_poly.pdbx_seq_one_letter_code
_entity_poly.pdbx_strand_id
1 'polypeptide(L)'
;MRLRERLINLLLAIASVVVCGLVLEGALRTFYAWRKAIAVETRDLSRDLGWVTEANVTKITRDDVYGEVSYSTGEYGFRVFGDVASTRIKVLVLGDSITAAETVSDGEVYYDVMARERPELEVFAYGCGGYGSLQEAMILDRFVDLVRPDLIVWQFSGNDALNNVYELESRSFINNNHMTRPYLEGGRVVWRFPTLYRGPLDRLLQSSYLLRLLNVRGNILGAEHLGSIEDELDAAHPLIARARQVTSEIMGLVRRRGGDIQIAAFVADPHKWMQIYPAICRQHGIAFIDGIPEAITAAHARGETVDFRPHDTHWNAAGHAIAGHLLAGALGGMIQRGELDHHVRHSGSPLALLRPESATTLDLLSLDSMLSRGFGNLEGPYPDLGMPYPLRWMIAPQAEIFFDGGRTTQIAQMLRLRVLSNADQTLNVTINGKRASIQLPAEQWIEWRSPPLAPARTVTLRFEASAHITAPNDERQLFVLFSKLQLEDAS
;
A
#
# COMPACT_ATOMS: atom_id res chain seq x y z
N MET A 1 -2.14 56.37 -29.75
CA MET A 1 -0.80 56.17 -29.14
C MET A 1 -0.90 55.55 -27.74
N ARG A 2 -1.54 56.22 -26.77
CA ARG A 2 -1.66 55.74 -25.37
C ARG A 2 -2.31 54.35 -25.16
N LEU A 3 -3.27 53.95 -26.00
CA LEU A 3 -3.91 52.62 -25.90
C LEU A 3 -2.96 51.48 -26.31
N ARG A 4 -2.13 51.70 -27.33
CA ARG A 4 -1.14 50.73 -27.81
C ARG A 4 -0.04 50.49 -26.78
N GLU A 5 0.47 51.56 -26.17
CA GLU A 5 1.46 51.47 -25.09
C GLU A 5 0.91 50.74 -23.86
N ARG A 6 -0.33 51.04 -23.45
CA ARG A 6 -1.01 50.33 -22.35
C ARG A 6 -1.19 48.85 -22.65
N LEU A 7 -1.58 48.51 -23.89
CA LEU A 7 -1.73 47.11 -24.30
C LEU A 7 -0.39 46.37 -24.29
N ILE A 8 0.68 47.00 -24.79
CA ILE A 8 2.04 46.41 -24.77
C ILE A 8 2.49 46.19 -23.32
N ASN A 9 2.33 47.16 -22.43
CA ASN A 9 2.71 47.02 -21.03
C ASN A 9 1.92 45.92 -20.32
N LEU A 10 0.62 45.79 -20.60
CA LEU A 10 -0.20 44.70 -20.07
C LEU A 10 0.28 43.33 -20.58
N LEU A 11 0.55 43.21 -21.88
CA LEU A 11 1.07 41.97 -22.47
C LEU A 11 2.45 41.59 -21.90
N LEU A 12 3.33 42.57 -21.71
CA LEU A 12 4.63 42.36 -21.06
C LEU A 12 4.46 41.91 -19.61
N ALA A 13 3.57 42.54 -18.84
CA ALA A 13 3.29 42.13 -17.47
C ALA A 13 2.75 40.69 -17.39
N ILE A 14 1.80 40.32 -18.27
CA ILE A 14 1.27 38.96 -18.37
C ILE A 14 2.39 37.98 -18.74
N ALA A 15 3.21 38.31 -19.75
CA ALA A 15 4.33 37.49 -20.17
C ALA A 15 5.36 37.30 -19.05
N SER A 16 5.68 38.35 -18.30
CA SER A 16 6.57 38.27 -17.14
C SER A 16 6.02 37.33 -16.05
N VAL A 17 4.73 37.42 -15.72
CA VAL A 17 4.11 36.50 -14.74
C VAL A 17 4.18 35.06 -15.23
N VAL A 18 3.88 34.80 -16.51
CA VAL A 18 3.97 33.46 -17.10
C VAL A 18 5.40 32.93 -17.05
N VAL A 19 6.40 33.73 -17.45
CA VAL A 19 7.82 33.33 -17.42
C VAL A 19 8.27 33.05 -15.99
N CYS A 20 7.94 33.91 -15.03
CA CYS A 20 8.24 33.67 -13.61
C CYS A 20 7.59 32.37 -13.11
N GLY A 21 6.32 32.13 -13.45
CA GLY A 21 5.62 30.89 -13.10
C GLY A 21 6.30 29.64 -13.66
N LEU A 22 6.73 29.68 -14.93
CA LEU A 22 7.46 28.56 -15.56
C LEU A 22 8.84 28.34 -14.91
N VAL A 23 9.56 29.41 -14.57
CA VAL A 23 10.84 29.31 -13.84
C VAL A 23 10.65 28.68 -12.47
N LEU A 24 9.62 29.09 -11.72
CA LEU A 24 9.29 28.51 -10.42
C LEU A 24 8.87 27.05 -10.52
N GLU A 25 8.04 26.70 -11.51
CA GLU A 25 7.66 25.31 -11.80
C GLU A 25 8.91 24.45 -12.10
N GLY A 26 9.82 24.95 -12.94
CA GLY A 26 11.09 24.28 -13.24
C GLY A 26 11.95 24.08 -11.99
N ALA A 27 12.12 25.14 -11.18
CA ALA A 27 12.86 25.08 -9.93
C ALA A 27 12.26 24.07 -8.94
N LEU A 28 10.93 24.05 -8.78
CA LEU A 28 10.25 23.08 -7.92
C LEU A 28 10.46 21.65 -8.41
N ARG A 29 10.34 21.39 -9.71
CA ARG A 29 10.60 20.05 -10.28
C ARG A 29 12.03 19.59 -10.01
N THR A 30 13.00 20.46 -10.24
CA THR A 30 14.41 20.16 -9.95
C THR A 30 14.61 19.92 -8.46
N PHE A 31 14.02 20.73 -7.58
CA PHE A 31 14.08 20.55 -6.14
C PHE A 31 13.50 19.21 -5.68
N TYR A 32 12.29 18.84 -6.13
CA TYR A 32 11.68 17.57 -5.77
C TYR A 32 12.41 16.35 -6.36
N ALA A 33 12.95 16.47 -7.58
CA ALA A 33 13.79 15.42 -8.16
C ALA A 33 15.09 15.22 -7.36
N TRP A 34 15.73 16.32 -6.94
CA TRP A 34 16.91 16.27 -6.09
C TRP A 34 16.58 15.71 -4.69
N ARG A 35 15.50 16.19 -4.06
CA ARG A 35 15.02 15.67 -2.77
C ARG A 35 14.76 14.17 -2.84
N LYS A 36 14.05 13.69 -3.87
CA LYS A 36 13.80 12.26 -4.08
C LYS A 36 15.09 11.44 -4.21
N ALA A 37 16.17 12.04 -4.74
CA ALA A 37 17.45 11.35 -4.89
C ALA A 37 18.26 11.23 -3.59
N ILE A 38 17.94 12.04 -2.56
CA ILE A 38 18.71 12.10 -1.31
C ILE A 38 17.91 11.71 -0.06
N ALA A 39 16.58 11.81 -0.12
CA ALA A 39 15.71 11.52 1.02
C ALA A 39 15.34 10.04 1.02
N VAL A 40 15.38 9.43 2.20
CA VAL A 40 14.77 8.12 2.43
C VAL A 40 13.26 8.34 2.55
N GLU A 41 12.53 7.98 1.50
CA GLU A 41 11.07 8.02 1.48
C GLU A 41 10.51 6.77 2.17
N THR A 42 9.48 6.96 3.00
CA THR A 42 8.76 5.86 3.67
C THR A 42 7.63 5.31 2.82
N ARG A 43 7.35 5.92 1.66
CA ARG A 43 6.28 5.56 0.74
C ARG A 43 6.73 5.71 -0.71
N ASP A 44 6.22 4.84 -1.57
CA ASP A 44 6.37 4.94 -3.03
C ASP A 44 5.03 5.07 -3.73
N LEU A 45 5.02 5.80 -4.85
CA LEU A 45 3.81 5.98 -5.65
C LEU A 45 3.50 4.67 -6.37
N SER A 46 2.29 4.18 -6.15
CA SER A 46 1.80 2.95 -6.75
C SER A 46 0.71 3.28 -7.77
N ARG A 47 0.85 2.77 -9.00
CA ARG A 47 -0.24 2.89 -10.00
C ARG A 47 -1.54 2.23 -9.50
N ASP A 48 -1.41 1.22 -8.66
CA ASP A 48 -2.50 0.35 -8.24
C ASP A 48 -3.17 0.86 -6.96
N LEU A 49 -2.37 1.16 -5.95
CA LEU A 49 -2.84 1.59 -4.62
C LEU A 49 -2.81 3.11 -4.45
N GLY A 50 -2.39 3.88 -5.45
CA GLY A 50 -2.04 5.30 -5.31
C GLY A 50 -0.64 5.46 -4.71
N TRP A 51 -0.42 4.88 -3.53
CA TRP A 51 0.88 4.79 -2.87
C TRP A 51 0.96 3.53 -2.00
N VAL A 52 2.17 3.09 -1.68
CA VAL A 52 2.47 1.96 -0.79
C VAL A 52 3.55 2.34 0.20
N THR A 53 3.62 1.64 1.32
CA THR A 53 4.75 1.74 2.24
C THR A 53 5.99 1.14 1.59
N GLU A 54 7.11 1.85 1.62
CA GLU A 54 8.38 1.39 1.05
C GLU A 54 8.94 0.24 1.89
N ALA A 55 9.56 -0.76 1.25
CA ALA A 55 10.09 -1.93 1.93
C ALA A 55 11.55 -1.72 2.38
N ASN A 56 11.94 -2.36 3.48
CA ASN A 56 13.30 -2.36 4.02
C ASN A 56 13.86 -0.95 4.30
N VAL A 57 12.98 -0.03 4.73
CA VAL A 57 13.38 1.31 5.15
C VAL A 57 13.74 1.30 6.64
N THR A 58 14.82 1.99 6.99
CA THR A 58 15.13 2.37 8.37
C THR A 58 15.37 3.86 8.42
N LYS A 59 14.67 4.55 9.32
CA LYS A 59 14.73 6.01 9.44
C LYS A 59 14.70 6.39 10.92
N ILE A 60 15.67 7.21 11.33
CA ILE A 60 15.65 7.88 12.63
C ILE A 60 15.30 9.34 12.37
N THR A 61 14.20 9.79 12.96
CA THR A 61 13.76 11.19 12.88
C THR A 61 13.88 11.83 14.25
N ARG A 62 14.32 13.09 14.29
CA ARG A 62 14.27 13.92 15.49
C ARG A 62 13.44 15.14 15.17
N ASP A 63 12.37 15.32 15.92
CA ASP A 63 11.41 16.41 15.73
C ASP A 63 10.96 16.95 17.09
N ASP A 64 10.65 18.25 17.17
CA ASP A 64 10.28 18.90 18.43
C ASP A 64 8.89 18.43 18.95
N VAL A 65 8.03 17.92 18.06
CA VAL A 65 6.70 17.39 18.39
C VAL A 65 6.78 15.91 18.78
N TYR A 66 7.49 15.11 17.98
CA TYR A 66 7.50 13.64 18.15
C TYR A 66 8.66 13.10 18.98
N GLY A 67 9.69 13.93 19.24
CA GLY A 67 10.94 13.47 19.84
C GLY A 67 11.80 12.69 18.86
N GLU A 68 12.60 11.75 19.39
CA GLU A 68 13.37 10.82 18.57
C GLU A 68 12.51 9.58 18.25
N VAL A 69 12.30 9.33 16.97
CA VAL A 69 11.52 8.20 16.46
C VAL A 69 12.41 7.30 15.62
N SER A 70 12.53 6.04 16.02
CA SER A 70 13.13 4.98 15.19
C SER A 70 12.04 4.22 14.47
N TYR A 71 11.93 4.45 13.16
CA TYR A 71 10.93 3.83 12.30
C TYR A 71 11.59 2.86 11.33
N SER A 72 11.10 1.63 11.26
CA SER A 72 11.50 0.69 10.22
C SER A 72 10.33 -0.03 9.57
N THR A 73 10.60 -0.50 8.36
CA THR A 73 9.74 -1.40 7.60
C THR A 73 10.58 -2.56 7.13
N GLY A 74 10.03 -3.75 7.20
CA GLY A 74 10.64 -4.98 6.71
C GLY A 74 10.16 -5.32 5.31
N GLU A 75 10.01 -6.63 5.10
CA GLU A 75 9.60 -7.21 3.84
C GLU A 75 8.26 -6.63 3.37
N TYR A 76 8.15 -6.35 2.06
CA TYR A 76 6.96 -5.82 1.41
C TYR A 76 6.39 -4.51 1.97
N GLY A 77 7.14 -3.79 2.82
CA GLY A 77 6.67 -2.55 3.46
C GLY A 77 5.86 -2.80 4.73
N PHE A 78 5.84 -4.03 5.24
CA PHE A 78 5.27 -4.30 6.56
C PHE A 78 6.10 -3.62 7.64
N ARG A 79 5.44 -3.14 8.67
CA ARG A 79 6.14 -2.63 9.86
C ARG A 79 6.62 -3.75 10.76
N VAL A 80 5.85 -4.85 10.79
CA VAL A 80 6.27 -6.14 11.37
C VAL A 80 5.95 -7.22 10.36
N PHE A 81 6.95 -7.97 9.91
CA PHE A 81 6.77 -9.13 9.05
C PHE A 81 7.23 -10.37 9.80
N GLY A 82 6.28 -11.01 10.49
CA GLY A 82 6.54 -12.21 11.28
C GLY A 82 7.01 -13.40 10.43
N ASP A 83 7.27 -14.52 11.10
CA ASP A 83 7.68 -15.75 10.42
C ASP A 83 6.47 -16.46 9.79
N VAL A 84 6.40 -16.52 8.45
CA VAL A 84 5.33 -17.21 7.72
C VAL A 84 5.28 -18.71 8.00
N ALA A 85 6.41 -19.30 8.40
CA ALA A 85 6.53 -20.70 8.81
C ALA A 85 6.23 -20.91 10.31
N SER A 86 5.95 -19.84 11.06
CA SER A 86 5.63 -19.91 12.48
C SER A 86 4.44 -20.82 12.74
N THR A 87 4.59 -21.61 13.81
CA THR A 87 3.56 -22.49 14.38
C THR A 87 2.74 -21.79 15.47
N ARG A 88 2.96 -20.49 15.69
CA ARG A 88 2.13 -19.63 16.54
C ARG A 88 0.86 -19.21 15.81
N ILE A 89 -0.06 -18.57 16.54
CA ILE A 89 -1.27 -17.97 15.96
C ILE A 89 -0.84 -16.77 15.12
N LYS A 90 -0.98 -16.86 13.80
CA LYS A 90 -0.59 -15.77 12.90
C LYS A 90 -1.69 -14.70 12.85
N VAL A 91 -1.32 -13.48 13.19
CA VAL A 91 -2.22 -12.32 13.22
C VAL A 91 -1.80 -11.32 12.16
N LEU A 92 -2.66 -11.10 11.16
CA LEU A 92 -2.47 -10.05 10.15
C LEU A 92 -3.22 -8.79 10.57
N VAL A 93 -2.47 -7.76 10.96
CA VAL A 93 -2.95 -6.44 11.34
C VAL A 93 -2.94 -5.52 10.12
N LEU A 94 -4.08 -4.93 9.78
CA LEU A 94 -4.27 -4.02 8.65
C LEU A 94 -4.89 -2.71 9.11
N GLY A 95 -4.41 -1.59 8.58
CA GLY A 95 -5.00 -0.28 8.82
C GLY A 95 -4.29 0.85 8.09
N ASP A 96 -4.44 2.06 8.61
CA ASP A 96 -3.98 3.29 7.99
C ASP A 96 -2.74 3.88 8.67
N SER A 97 -2.66 5.21 8.86
CA SER A 97 -1.55 5.86 9.56
C SER A 97 -1.46 5.51 11.04
N ILE A 98 -2.56 5.10 11.69
CA ILE A 98 -2.48 4.61 13.09
C ILE A 98 -1.75 3.27 13.13
N THR A 99 -2.00 2.39 12.15
CA THR A 99 -1.26 1.13 12.04
C THR A 99 0.17 1.35 11.49
N ALA A 100 0.36 2.30 10.58
CA ALA A 100 1.69 2.65 10.07
C ALA A 100 2.55 3.31 11.14
N ALA A 101 1.94 4.13 12.00
CA ALA A 101 2.49 4.87 13.13
C ALA A 101 3.94 5.37 12.95
N GLU A 102 4.17 6.11 11.86
CA GLU A 102 5.47 6.72 11.50
C GLU A 102 6.01 7.69 12.57
N THR A 103 5.20 8.07 13.56
CA THR A 103 5.51 8.99 14.67
C THR A 103 5.87 8.27 15.97
N VAL A 104 5.93 6.94 15.99
CA VAL A 104 6.20 6.11 17.18
C VAL A 104 7.37 5.18 16.87
N SER A 105 8.22 4.87 17.84
CA SER A 105 9.36 3.99 17.60
C SER A 105 8.93 2.53 17.47
N ASP A 106 9.71 1.75 16.74
CA ASP A 106 9.54 0.30 16.64
C ASP A 106 9.53 -0.34 18.05
N GLY A 107 8.62 -1.28 18.29
CA GLY A 107 8.46 -1.94 19.58
C GLY A 107 7.51 -1.21 20.55
N GLU A 108 7.08 0.01 20.24
CA GLU A 108 6.15 0.81 21.06
C GLU A 108 4.73 0.88 20.45
N VAL A 109 4.51 0.28 19.29
CA VAL A 109 3.24 0.32 18.57
C VAL A 109 2.24 -0.65 19.20
N TYR A 110 0.94 -0.41 19.00
CA TYR A 110 -0.12 -1.16 19.70
C TYR A 110 -0.02 -2.68 19.47
N TYR A 111 0.37 -3.12 18.26
CA TYR A 111 0.52 -4.53 17.95
C TYR A 111 1.81 -5.13 18.53
N ASP A 112 2.84 -4.33 18.81
CA ASP A 112 4.06 -4.76 19.52
C ASP A 112 3.75 -4.95 21.01
N VAL A 113 3.00 -4.02 21.60
CA VAL A 113 2.49 -4.14 22.97
C VAL A 113 1.60 -5.38 23.09
N MET A 114 0.69 -5.59 22.14
CA MET A 114 -0.16 -6.77 22.07
C MET A 114 0.66 -8.07 21.98
N ALA A 115 1.65 -8.15 21.09
CA ALA A 115 2.49 -9.33 20.92
C ALA A 115 3.34 -9.64 22.16
N ARG A 116 3.83 -8.60 22.85
CA ARG A 116 4.61 -8.76 24.09
C ARG A 116 3.78 -9.36 25.23
N GLU A 117 2.50 -8.99 25.34
CA GLU A 117 1.60 -9.57 26.34
C GLU A 117 1.09 -10.95 25.95
N ARG A 118 1.07 -11.25 24.64
CA ARG A 118 0.56 -12.49 24.05
C ARG A 118 1.64 -13.16 23.19
N PRO A 119 2.68 -13.76 23.82
CA PRO A 119 3.82 -14.35 23.12
C PRO A 119 3.46 -15.56 22.23
N GLU A 120 2.25 -16.10 22.35
CA GLU A 120 1.68 -17.10 21.45
C GLU A 120 1.25 -16.55 20.09
N LEU A 121 1.29 -15.22 19.88
CA LEU A 121 0.97 -14.57 18.60
C LEU A 121 2.23 -14.39 17.74
N GLU A 122 2.06 -14.55 16.44
CA GLU A 122 3.00 -14.13 15.41
C GLU A 122 2.38 -12.99 14.61
N VAL A 123 2.94 -11.79 14.73
CA VAL A 123 2.32 -10.58 14.18
C VAL A 123 2.87 -10.25 12.80
N PHE A 124 1.96 -9.93 11.88
CA PHE A 124 2.21 -9.30 10.61
C PHE A 124 1.45 -7.98 10.60
N ALA A 125 2.11 -6.83 10.58
CA ALA A 125 1.46 -5.53 10.62
C ALA A 125 1.75 -4.71 9.37
N TYR A 126 0.71 -4.38 8.61
CA TYR A 126 0.78 -3.49 7.46
C TYR A 126 -0.16 -2.31 7.67
N GLY A 127 0.42 -1.12 7.78
CA GLY A 127 -0.31 0.14 7.75
C GLY A 127 0.29 1.06 6.69
N CYS A 128 -0.54 1.93 6.14
CA CYS A 128 -0.07 2.99 5.26
C CYS A 128 -0.88 4.27 5.48
N GLY A 129 -0.19 5.38 5.75
CA GLY A 129 -0.90 6.61 6.07
C GLY A 129 -1.73 7.15 4.91
N GLY A 130 -2.91 7.66 5.26
CA GLY A 130 -3.90 8.15 4.29
C GLY A 130 -4.70 7.04 3.59
N TYR A 131 -4.49 5.78 3.94
CA TYR A 131 -5.34 4.70 3.44
C TYR A 131 -6.78 4.86 3.95
N GLY A 132 -7.67 4.24 3.21
CA GLY A 132 -9.02 3.96 3.64
C GLY A 132 -9.31 2.50 3.33
N SER A 133 -10.47 2.02 3.78
CA SER A 133 -10.77 0.60 3.83
C SER A 133 -10.61 -0.16 2.50
N LEU A 134 -10.80 0.51 1.34
CA LEU A 134 -10.58 -0.15 0.04
C LEU A 134 -9.10 -0.50 -0.21
N GLN A 135 -8.18 0.42 0.10
CA GLN A 135 -6.74 0.14 -0.06
C GLN A 135 -6.29 -0.94 0.91
N GLU A 136 -6.77 -0.91 2.15
CA GLU A 136 -6.54 -1.98 3.13
C GLU A 136 -7.06 -3.34 2.60
N ALA A 137 -8.22 -3.36 1.94
CA ALA A 137 -8.78 -4.58 1.35
C ALA A 137 -7.93 -5.10 0.18
N MET A 138 -7.31 -4.20 -0.57
CA MET A 138 -6.35 -4.55 -1.63
C MET A 138 -5.04 -5.09 -1.05
N ILE A 139 -4.58 -4.60 0.10
CA ILE A 139 -3.44 -5.19 0.84
C ILE A 139 -3.79 -6.59 1.34
N LEU A 140 -5.00 -6.78 1.89
CA LEU A 140 -5.48 -8.10 2.26
C LEU A 140 -5.45 -9.06 1.06
N ASP A 141 -6.00 -8.65 -0.10
CA ASP A 141 -6.00 -9.48 -1.31
C ASP A 141 -4.60 -9.89 -1.74
N ARG A 142 -3.62 -9.00 -1.55
CA ARG A 142 -2.22 -9.21 -1.93
C ARG A 142 -1.48 -10.18 -1.03
N PHE A 143 -1.70 -10.14 0.29
CA PHE A 143 -0.81 -10.81 1.25
C PHE A 143 -1.45 -11.92 2.07
N VAL A 144 -2.78 -12.07 2.08
CA VAL A 144 -3.43 -13.09 2.93
C VAL A 144 -3.01 -14.53 2.57
N ASP A 145 -2.74 -14.83 1.30
CA ASP A 145 -2.31 -16.17 0.88
C ASP A 145 -0.84 -16.46 1.25
N LEU A 146 -0.02 -15.40 1.33
CA LEU A 146 1.37 -15.49 1.74
C LEU A 146 1.47 -15.70 3.25
N VAL A 147 0.81 -14.83 4.01
CA VAL A 147 0.83 -14.85 5.47
C VAL A 147 0.09 -16.07 6.01
N ARG A 148 -1.04 -16.45 5.38
CA ARG A 148 -1.99 -17.46 5.85
C ARG A 148 -2.35 -17.22 7.33
N PRO A 149 -2.94 -16.06 7.66
CA PRO A 149 -3.22 -15.71 9.04
C PRO A 149 -4.38 -16.54 9.59
N ASP A 150 -4.33 -16.80 10.90
CA ASP A 150 -5.42 -17.40 11.67
C ASP A 150 -6.44 -16.33 12.11
N LEU A 151 -5.97 -15.09 12.26
CA LEU A 151 -6.76 -13.92 12.62
C LEU A 151 -6.36 -12.71 11.78
N ILE A 152 -7.34 -11.95 11.31
CA ILE A 152 -7.13 -10.60 10.79
C ILE A 152 -7.61 -9.61 11.84
N VAL A 153 -6.73 -8.67 12.21
CA VAL A 153 -7.09 -7.50 13.01
C VAL A 153 -7.21 -6.30 12.08
N TRP A 154 -8.41 -5.73 12.01
CA TRP A 154 -8.73 -4.61 11.13
C TRP A 154 -8.89 -3.33 11.94
N GLN A 155 -8.10 -2.31 11.63
CA GLN A 155 -8.17 -1.02 12.29
C GLN A 155 -8.91 -0.03 11.39
N PHE A 156 -10.02 0.53 11.89
CA PHE A 156 -10.72 1.66 11.26
C PHE A 156 -10.31 2.99 11.89
N SER A 157 -10.29 4.04 11.08
CA SER A 157 -10.19 5.44 11.51
C SER A 157 -11.35 6.26 10.95
N GLY A 158 -11.45 7.53 11.35
CA GLY A 158 -12.49 8.42 10.83
C GLY A 158 -12.28 8.78 9.37
N ASN A 159 -11.03 8.85 8.90
CA ASN A 159 -10.71 9.11 7.50
C ASN A 159 -11.21 8.01 6.57
N ASP A 160 -11.27 6.74 6.99
CA ASP A 160 -11.77 5.63 6.17
C ASP A 160 -13.11 5.94 5.51
N ALA A 161 -14.10 6.35 6.29
CA ALA A 161 -15.43 6.66 5.78
C ALA A 161 -15.40 7.79 4.75
N LEU A 162 -14.56 8.82 4.97
CA LEU A 162 -14.41 9.94 4.05
C LEU A 162 -13.67 9.52 2.77
N ASN A 163 -12.62 8.71 2.93
CA ASN A 163 -11.73 8.25 1.88
C ASN A 163 -12.36 7.16 1.00
N ASN A 164 -13.39 6.47 1.49
CA ASN A 164 -14.16 5.52 0.70
C ASN A 164 -15.11 6.21 -0.31
N VAL A 165 -15.42 7.50 -0.14
CA VAL A 165 -16.33 8.25 -1.01
C VAL A 165 -15.62 9.46 -1.63
N TYR A 166 -15.39 9.40 -2.93
CA TYR A 166 -14.73 10.47 -3.71
C TYR A 166 -15.27 11.88 -3.41
N GLU A 167 -16.59 12.03 -3.30
CA GLU A 167 -17.23 13.31 -3.03
C GLU A 167 -16.96 13.84 -1.62
N LEU A 168 -16.84 12.97 -0.61
CA LEU A 168 -16.48 13.37 0.75
C LEU A 168 -15.03 13.82 0.81
N GLU A 169 -14.10 12.99 0.33
CA GLU A 169 -12.68 13.35 0.35
C GLU A 169 -12.40 14.61 -0.47
N SER A 170 -13.06 14.79 -1.62
CA SER A 170 -12.89 16.00 -2.44
C SER A 170 -13.33 17.28 -1.72
N ARG A 171 -14.27 17.20 -0.76
CA ARG A 171 -14.75 18.34 0.04
C ARG A 171 -14.02 18.48 1.37
N SER A 172 -13.15 17.55 1.72
CA SER A 172 -12.33 17.63 2.91
C SER A 172 -11.06 18.44 2.64
N PHE A 173 -10.73 19.34 3.56
CA PHE A 173 -9.43 20.01 3.59
C PHE A 173 -8.41 19.30 4.50
N ILE A 174 -8.86 18.35 5.31
CA ILE A 174 -8.05 17.67 6.33
C ILE A 174 -7.67 16.25 5.89
N ASN A 175 -8.65 15.50 5.39
CA ASN A 175 -8.53 14.09 5.01
C ASN A 175 -8.37 13.87 3.50
N ASN A 176 -8.13 14.94 2.73
CA ASN A 176 -7.83 14.86 1.30
C ASN A 176 -6.33 14.67 1.10
N ASN A 177 -5.95 13.49 0.62
CA ASN A 177 -4.54 13.14 0.41
C ASN A 177 -3.91 13.83 -0.81
N HIS A 178 -4.70 14.53 -1.63
CA HIS A 178 -4.26 15.21 -2.85
C HIS A 178 -3.46 14.32 -3.80
N MET A 179 -3.86 13.05 -3.87
CA MET A 179 -3.23 12.02 -4.69
C MET A 179 -4.29 11.13 -5.32
N THR A 180 -4.02 10.65 -6.53
CA THR A 180 -4.89 9.67 -7.19
C THR A 180 -4.91 8.37 -6.39
N ARG A 181 -6.11 7.86 -6.10
CA ARG A 181 -6.32 6.63 -5.33
C ARG A 181 -7.54 5.85 -5.84
N PRO A 182 -7.68 4.57 -5.49
CA PRO A 182 -8.84 3.78 -5.85
C PRO A 182 -10.08 4.12 -5.00
N TYR A 183 -11.26 4.06 -5.62
CA TYR A 183 -12.58 4.14 -4.98
C TYR A 183 -13.47 3.01 -5.49
N LEU A 184 -14.40 2.55 -4.67
CA LEU A 184 -15.40 1.55 -5.07
C LEU A 184 -16.68 2.27 -5.52
N GLU A 185 -16.94 2.28 -6.82
CA GLU A 185 -18.10 2.91 -7.43
C GLU A 185 -18.86 1.93 -8.30
N GLY A 186 -20.13 1.66 -7.96
CA GLY A 186 -20.99 0.76 -8.76
C GLY A 186 -20.42 -0.65 -8.88
N GLY A 187 -19.79 -1.17 -7.82
CA GLY A 187 -19.14 -2.48 -7.81
C GLY A 187 -17.85 -2.57 -8.64
N ARG A 188 -17.26 -1.43 -9.02
CA ARG A 188 -15.99 -1.34 -9.77
C ARG A 188 -14.98 -0.48 -9.03
N VAL A 189 -13.71 -0.86 -9.07
CA VAL A 189 -12.63 0.01 -8.59
C VAL A 189 -12.32 1.04 -9.67
N VAL A 190 -12.35 2.32 -9.30
CA VAL A 190 -12.02 3.44 -10.17
C VAL A 190 -10.99 4.34 -9.52
N TRP A 191 -10.01 4.81 -10.30
CA TRP A 191 -8.96 5.70 -9.80
C TRP A 191 -9.36 7.14 -10.05
N ARG A 192 -9.38 7.94 -8.98
CA ARG A 192 -9.70 9.37 -9.08
C ARG A 192 -8.72 10.19 -8.25
N PHE A 193 -8.49 11.41 -8.70
CA PHE A 193 -7.79 12.44 -7.94
C PHE A 193 -8.85 13.27 -7.17
N PRO A 194 -8.89 13.23 -5.82
CA PRO A 194 -9.87 13.96 -5.03
C PRO A 194 -9.67 15.48 -5.15
N THR A 195 -10.67 16.17 -5.69
CA THR A 195 -10.55 17.56 -6.12
C THR A 195 -11.92 18.22 -6.27
N LEU A 196 -12.01 19.51 -5.91
CA LEU A 196 -13.19 20.33 -6.15
C LEU A 196 -13.29 20.83 -7.60
N TYR A 197 -12.18 20.75 -8.35
CA TYR A 197 -12.10 21.28 -9.71
C TYR A 197 -12.52 20.23 -10.75
N ARG A 198 -12.93 20.68 -11.93
CA ARG A 198 -13.30 19.79 -13.04
C ARG A 198 -12.71 20.26 -14.36
N GLY A 199 -12.51 19.34 -15.30
CA GLY A 199 -12.13 19.66 -16.67
C GLY A 199 -10.65 20.07 -16.83
N PRO A 200 -10.31 20.99 -17.75
CA PRO A 200 -8.92 21.33 -18.05
C PRO A 200 -8.14 21.91 -16.86
N LEU A 201 -8.81 22.61 -15.95
CA LEU A 201 -8.17 23.18 -14.77
C LEU A 201 -7.62 22.10 -13.85
N ASP A 202 -8.39 21.02 -13.65
CA ASP A 202 -7.98 19.89 -12.82
C ASP A 202 -6.74 19.18 -13.42
N ARG A 203 -6.70 18.98 -14.75
CA ARG A 203 -5.50 18.44 -15.42
C ARG A 203 -4.28 19.34 -15.25
N LEU A 204 -4.48 20.65 -15.36
CA LEU A 204 -3.40 21.63 -15.20
C LEU A 204 -2.84 21.59 -13.77
N LEU A 205 -3.72 21.55 -12.76
CA LEU A 205 -3.34 21.39 -11.35
C LEU A 205 -2.54 20.10 -11.17
N GLN A 206 -3.05 18.95 -11.62
CA GLN A 206 -2.35 17.66 -11.47
C GLN A 206 -0.98 17.64 -12.17
N SER A 207 -0.83 18.36 -13.29
CA SER A 207 0.43 18.40 -14.02
C SER A 207 1.47 19.39 -13.47
N SER A 208 1.09 20.35 -12.62
CA SER A 208 1.98 21.43 -12.14
C SER A 208 2.34 21.26 -10.66
N TYR A 209 3.64 21.33 -10.34
CA TYR A 209 4.12 21.37 -8.95
C TYR A 209 3.76 22.69 -8.26
N LEU A 210 3.91 23.82 -8.95
CA LEU A 210 3.59 25.14 -8.42
C LEU A 210 2.12 25.26 -8.06
N LEU A 211 1.23 24.87 -8.98
CA LEU A 211 -0.21 24.99 -8.74
C LEU A 211 -0.70 24.02 -7.67
N ARG A 212 -0.13 22.81 -7.56
CA ARG A 212 -0.41 21.91 -6.43
C ARG A 212 0.02 22.49 -5.10
N LEU A 213 1.24 23.06 -5.03
CA LEU A 213 1.73 23.71 -3.82
C LEU A 213 0.80 24.85 -3.39
N LEU A 214 0.39 25.71 -4.33
CA LEU A 214 -0.54 26.80 -4.07
C LEU A 214 -1.92 26.28 -3.65
N ASN A 215 -2.41 25.21 -4.27
CA ASN A 215 -3.68 24.59 -3.91
C ASN A 215 -3.67 24.02 -2.49
N VAL A 216 -2.62 23.27 -2.12
CA VAL A 216 -2.47 22.73 -0.76
C VAL A 216 -2.40 23.86 0.26
N ARG A 217 -1.62 24.91 0.01
CA ARG A 217 -1.55 26.08 0.90
C ARG A 217 -2.88 26.83 1.01
N GLY A 218 -3.59 26.98 -0.11
CA GLY A 218 -4.94 27.56 -0.12
C GLY A 218 -5.94 26.73 0.68
N ASN A 219 -5.86 25.39 0.59
CA ASN A 219 -6.73 24.50 1.35
C ASN A 219 -6.45 24.55 2.86
N ILE A 220 -5.18 24.64 3.29
CA ILE A 220 -4.84 24.81 4.71
C ILE A 220 -5.45 26.09 5.26
N LEU A 221 -5.27 27.21 4.54
CA LEU A 221 -5.90 28.49 4.91
C LEU A 221 -7.43 28.42 4.87
N GLY A 222 -7.98 27.66 3.92
CA GLY A 222 -9.41 27.37 3.83
C GLY A 222 -9.92 26.62 5.05
N ALA A 223 -9.23 25.55 5.48
CA ALA A 223 -9.57 24.79 6.67
C ALA A 223 -9.58 25.67 7.93
N GLU A 224 -8.59 26.56 8.08
CA GLU A 224 -8.47 27.45 9.24
C GLU A 224 -9.56 28.54 9.29
N HIS A 225 -10.10 28.96 8.16
CA HIS A 225 -11.01 30.13 8.09
C HIS A 225 -12.44 29.82 7.67
N LEU A 226 -12.66 28.75 6.92
CA LEU A 226 -13.96 28.38 6.36
C LEU A 226 -14.51 27.09 6.99
N GLY A 227 -13.70 26.37 7.76
CA GLY A 227 -14.03 25.02 8.21
C GLY A 227 -13.87 23.98 7.09
N SER A 228 -14.09 22.71 7.43
CA SER A 228 -14.01 21.59 6.50
C SER A 228 -15.33 20.79 6.51
N ILE A 229 -15.52 19.89 5.54
CA ILE A 229 -16.75 19.08 5.47
C ILE A 229 -17.01 18.34 6.79
N GLU A 230 -15.96 17.90 7.48
CA GLU A 230 -15.99 17.24 8.79
C GLU A 230 -16.79 18.01 9.85
N ASP A 231 -16.81 19.34 9.79
CA ASP A 231 -17.56 20.18 10.73
C ASP A 231 -19.08 20.08 10.51
N GLU A 232 -19.49 19.77 9.27
CA GLU A 232 -20.88 19.57 8.86
C GLU A 232 -21.33 18.11 9.01
N LEU A 233 -20.41 17.16 9.19
CA LEU A 233 -20.73 15.72 9.20
C LEU A 233 -21.37 15.30 10.53
N ASP A 234 -22.54 14.67 10.40
CA ASP A 234 -23.20 13.91 11.45
C ASP A 234 -23.70 12.56 10.91
N ALA A 235 -24.28 11.76 11.79
CA ALA A 235 -24.83 10.44 11.45
C ALA A 235 -25.92 10.47 10.38
N ALA A 236 -26.65 11.58 10.24
CA ALA A 236 -27.79 11.75 9.35
C ALA A 236 -27.37 12.31 7.98
N HIS A 237 -26.15 12.84 7.86
CA HIS A 237 -25.66 13.43 6.62
C HIS A 237 -25.71 12.41 5.45
N PRO A 238 -26.31 12.75 4.29
CA PRO A 238 -26.49 11.80 3.18
C PRO A 238 -25.19 11.17 2.68
N LEU A 239 -24.09 11.93 2.70
CA LEU A 239 -22.78 11.40 2.33
C LEU A 239 -22.22 10.41 3.36
N ILE A 240 -22.56 10.52 4.65
CA ILE A 240 -22.21 9.51 5.67
C ILE A 240 -23.03 8.24 5.45
N ALA A 241 -24.30 8.36 5.10
CA ALA A 241 -25.10 7.19 4.72
C ALA A 241 -24.50 6.46 3.50
N ARG A 242 -24.02 7.21 2.50
CA ARG A 242 -23.28 6.66 1.35
C ARG A 242 -21.95 6.03 1.78
N ALA A 243 -21.17 6.68 2.63
CA ALA A 243 -19.92 6.12 3.17
C ALA A 243 -20.17 4.81 3.89
N ARG A 244 -21.20 4.74 4.75
CA ARG A 244 -21.61 3.50 5.42
C ARG A 244 -21.91 2.39 4.43
N GLN A 245 -22.63 2.69 3.35
CA GLN A 245 -22.93 1.70 2.31
C GLN A 245 -21.64 1.21 1.64
N VAL A 246 -20.78 2.11 1.16
CA VAL A 246 -19.54 1.75 0.47
C VAL A 246 -18.58 0.99 1.39
N THR A 247 -18.40 1.43 2.63
CA THR A 247 -17.62 0.70 3.63
C THR A 247 -18.20 -0.69 3.86
N SER A 248 -19.53 -0.85 3.95
CA SER A 248 -20.15 -2.18 4.06
C SER A 248 -19.89 -3.05 2.82
N GLU A 249 -19.94 -2.49 1.60
CA GLU A 249 -19.58 -3.22 0.38
C GLU A 249 -18.11 -3.69 0.40
N ILE A 250 -17.20 -2.83 0.87
CA ILE A 250 -15.78 -3.15 1.06
C ILE A 250 -15.60 -4.25 2.11
N MET A 251 -16.26 -4.16 3.27
CA MET A 251 -16.16 -5.20 4.29
C MET A 251 -16.77 -6.53 3.83
N GLY A 252 -17.75 -6.49 2.93
CA GLY A 252 -18.23 -7.69 2.23
C GLY A 252 -17.17 -8.29 1.30
N LEU A 253 -16.34 -7.48 0.63
CA LEU A 253 -15.19 -7.96 -0.15
C LEU A 253 -14.14 -8.57 0.78
N VAL A 254 -13.80 -7.89 1.88
CA VAL A 254 -12.87 -8.37 2.91
C VAL A 254 -13.32 -9.73 3.46
N ARG A 255 -14.60 -9.86 3.83
CA ARG A 255 -15.13 -11.14 4.35
C ARG A 255 -15.03 -12.26 3.32
N ARG A 256 -15.35 -11.99 2.04
CA ARG A 256 -15.21 -12.99 0.97
C ARG A 256 -13.75 -13.39 0.76
N ARG A 257 -12.82 -12.43 0.80
CA ARG A 257 -11.40 -12.69 0.60
C ARG A 257 -10.76 -13.42 1.77
N GLY A 258 -11.15 -13.07 2.99
CA GLY A 258 -10.72 -13.75 4.21
C GLY A 258 -11.27 -15.17 4.32
N GLY A 259 -12.35 -15.52 3.61
CA GLY A 259 -12.96 -16.85 3.68
C GLY A 259 -13.38 -17.17 5.11
N ASP A 260 -12.85 -18.26 5.65
CA ASP A 260 -13.13 -18.73 7.02
C ASP A 260 -12.23 -18.09 8.11
N ILE A 261 -11.27 -17.23 7.74
CA ILE A 261 -10.38 -16.59 8.72
C ILE A 261 -11.18 -15.69 9.67
N GLN A 262 -10.94 -15.79 10.98
CA GLN A 262 -11.60 -14.90 11.93
C GLN A 262 -11.14 -13.45 11.72
N ILE A 263 -12.07 -12.50 11.78
CA ILE A 263 -11.74 -11.08 11.66
C ILE A 263 -12.23 -10.38 12.93
N ALA A 264 -11.32 -9.67 13.58
CA ALA A 264 -11.62 -8.74 14.66
C ALA A 264 -11.31 -7.32 14.18
N ALA A 265 -12.21 -6.38 14.43
CA ALA A 265 -12.04 -4.99 14.04
C ALA A 265 -12.18 -4.06 15.24
N PHE A 266 -11.49 -2.92 15.18
CA PHE A 266 -11.62 -1.86 16.17
C PHE A 266 -11.56 -0.49 15.49
N VAL A 267 -11.86 0.54 16.27
CA VAL A 267 -11.83 1.93 15.84
C VAL A 267 -10.75 2.67 16.64
N ALA A 268 -9.92 3.47 15.96
CA ALA A 268 -8.83 4.21 16.59
C ALA A 268 -9.31 5.53 17.23
N ASP A 269 -10.05 6.35 16.52
CA ASP A 269 -10.43 7.69 17.01
C ASP A 269 -11.93 7.77 17.39
N PRO A 270 -12.41 8.85 18.02
CA PRO A 270 -13.82 8.99 18.44
C PRO A 270 -14.62 9.96 17.54
N HIS A 271 -14.49 9.92 16.21
CA HIS A 271 -15.28 10.80 15.33
C HIS A 271 -16.81 10.51 15.37
N LYS A 272 -17.63 11.55 15.16
CA LYS A 272 -19.10 11.52 15.28
C LYS A 272 -19.83 10.57 14.32
N TRP A 273 -19.14 10.06 13.30
CA TRP A 273 -19.69 9.15 12.29
C TRP A 273 -19.23 7.70 12.49
N MET A 274 -18.45 7.41 13.52
CA MET A 274 -17.85 6.08 13.70
C MET A 274 -18.78 5.02 14.27
N GLN A 275 -19.94 5.42 14.81
CA GLN A 275 -20.99 4.46 15.21
C GLN A 275 -21.52 3.60 14.05
N ILE A 276 -21.11 3.87 12.81
CA ILE A 276 -21.43 3.02 11.66
C ILE A 276 -20.69 1.67 11.70
N TYR A 277 -19.47 1.61 12.26
CA TYR A 277 -18.59 0.44 12.14
C TYR A 277 -19.10 -0.79 12.89
N PRO A 278 -19.61 -0.71 14.14
CA PRO A 278 -20.13 -1.88 14.84
C PRO A 278 -21.27 -2.58 14.06
N ALA A 279 -22.15 -1.79 13.42
CA ALA A 279 -23.24 -2.33 12.62
C ALA A 279 -22.74 -3.01 11.33
N ILE A 280 -21.76 -2.41 10.66
CA ILE A 280 -21.11 -3.00 9.48
C ILE A 280 -20.40 -4.31 9.85
N CYS A 281 -19.65 -4.32 10.95
CA CYS A 281 -18.92 -5.51 11.41
C CYS A 281 -19.89 -6.65 11.70
N ARG A 282 -20.98 -6.37 12.43
CA ARG A 282 -22.04 -7.35 12.71
C ARG A 282 -22.67 -7.90 11.43
N GLN A 283 -22.92 -7.06 10.43
CA GLN A 283 -23.51 -7.46 9.15
C GLN A 283 -22.64 -8.51 8.41
N HIS A 284 -21.31 -8.41 8.53
CA HIS A 284 -20.37 -9.28 7.82
C HIS A 284 -19.71 -10.35 8.70
N GLY A 285 -20.22 -10.57 9.92
CA GLY A 285 -19.67 -11.57 10.84
C GLY A 285 -18.25 -11.25 11.30
N ILE A 286 -17.94 -9.97 11.47
CA ILE A 286 -16.66 -9.46 11.99
C ILE A 286 -16.85 -9.15 13.47
N ALA A 287 -15.98 -9.69 14.32
CA ALA A 287 -15.97 -9.35 15.74
C ALA A 287 -15.56 -7.89 15.92
N PHE A 288 -16.24 -7.14 16.77
CA PHE A 288 -15.90 -5.74 17.05
C PHE A 288 -15.35 -5.60 18.46
N ILE A 289 -14.18 -4.96 18.60
CA ILE A 289 -13.53 -4.69 19.88
C ILE A 289 -13.81 -3.22 20.23
N ASP A 290 -14.70 -3.03 21.21
CA ASP A 290 -15.09 -1.72 21.73
C ASP A 290 -14.09 -1.18 22.78
N GLY A 291 -14.20 0.11 23.10
CA GLY A 291 -13.59 0.70 24.30
C GLY A 291 -12.25 1.43 24.08
N ILE A 292 -11.60 1.27 22.93
CA ILE A 292 -10.31 1.91 22.64
C ILE A 292 -10.46 3.44 22.55
N PRO A 293 -11.36 4.01 21.74
CA PRO A 293 -11.54 5.47 21.68
C PRO A 293 -11.94 6.07 23.03
N GLU A 294 -12.79 5.37 23.79
CA GLU A 294 -13.22 5.79 25.12
C GLU A 294 -12.06 5.80 26.11
N ALA A 295 -11.18 4.80 26.06
CA ALA A 295 -10.00 4.72 26.93
C ALA A 295 -8.99 5.83 26.62
N ILE A 296 -8.74 6.13 25.34
CA ILE A 296 -7.90 7.25 24.91
C ILE A 296 -8.51 8.58 25.36
N THR A 297 -9.82 8.76 25.18
CA THR A 297 -10.53 9.96 25.63
C THR A 297 -10.49 10.12 27.15
N ALA A 298 -10.64 9.03 27.89
CA ALA A 298 -10.54 9.03 29.34
C ALA A 298 -9.12 9.36 29.83
N ALA A 299 -8.07 8.90 29.14
CA ALA A 299 -6.68 9.25 29.44
C ALA A 299 -6.43 10.75 29.25
N HIS A 300 -6.91 11.32 28.13
CA HIS A 300 -6.92 12.76 27.91
C HIS A 300 -7.62 13.53 29.03
N ALA A 301 -8.80 13.07 29.45
CA ALA A 301 -9.57 13.69 30.54
C ALA A 301 -8.83 13.64 31.90
N ARG A 302 -7.91 12.70 32.09
CA ARG A 302 -7.03 12.61 33.26
C ARG A 302 -5.75 13.47 33.14
N GLY A 303 -5.55 14.15 32.00
CA GLY A 303 -4.36 14.96 31.73
C GLY A 303 -3.15 14.17 31.26
N GLU A 304 -3.35 12.92 30.80
CA GLU A 304 -2.29 12.11 30.21
C GLU A 304 -2.06 12.53 28.74
N THR A 305 -0.80 12.67 28.36
CA THR A 305 -0.42 12.91 26.96
C THR A 305 -0.38 11.58 26.22
N VAL A 306 -1.44 11.26 25.47
CA VAL A 306 -1.59 9.99 24.72
C VAL A 306 -1.56 10.15 23.20
N ASP A 307 -1.45 11.38 22.73
CA ASP A 307 -1.21 11.77 21.34
C ASP A 307 -0.41 13.09 21.32
N PHE A 308 -0.23 13.65 20.13
CA PHE A 308 0.59 14.84 19.89
C PHE A 308 -0.23 16.13 19.77
N ARG A 309 -1.45 16.18 20.35
CA ARG A 309 -2.28 17.38 20.28
C ARG A 309 -1.60 18.57 21.00
N PRO A 310 -1.79 19.80 20.51
CA PRO A 310 -2.69 20.21 19.42
C PRO A 310 -2.10 20.08 18.01
N HIS A 311 -0.87 19.58 17.85
CA HIS A 311 -0.17 19.58 16.56
C HIS A 311 -0.57 18.41 15.67
N ASP A 312 -0.82 17.24 16.26
CA ASP A 312 -1.19 16.02 15.56
C ASP A 312 -2.08 15.14 16.46
N THR A 313 -3.10 14.51 15.88
CA THR A 313 -4.02 13.59 16.57
C THR A 313 -3.54 12.14 16.59
N HIS A 314 -2.44 11.80 15.89
CA HIS A 314 -1.87 10.46 15.98
C HIS A 314 -1.43 10.14 17.41
N TRP A 315 -1.71 8.90 17.81
CA TRP A 315 -1.29 8.40 19.10
C TRP A 315 0.23 8.46 19.26
N ASN A 316 0.68 8.79 20.45
CA ASN A 316 2.07 8.57 20.85
C ASN A 316 2.21 7.16 21.44
N ALA A 317 3.40 6.80 21.92
CA ALA A 317 3.65 5.49 22.53
C ALA A 317 2.65 5.14 23.66
N ALA A 318 2.20 6.12 24.47
CA ALA A 318 1.22 5.88 25.54
C ALA A 318 -0.18 5.57 24.99
N GLY A 319 -0.64 6.28 23.94
CA GLY A 319 -1.89 5.96 23.27
C GLY A 319 -1.87 4.58 22.61
N HIS A 320 -0.76 4.26 21.93
CA HIS A 320 -0.54 2.92 21.39
C HIS A 320 -0.54 1.83 22.47
N ALA A 321 0.05 2.09 23.63
CA ALA A 321 0.03 1.17 24.75
C ALA A 321 -1.39 0.88 25.24
N ILE A 322 -2.23 1.92 25.41
CA ILE A 322 -3.64 1.74 25.80
C ILE A 322 -4.38 0.82 24.83
N ALA A 323 -4.25 1.07 23.52
CA ALA A 323 -4.86 0.23 22.50
C ALA A 323 -4.31 -1.21 22.53
N GLY A 324 -2.98 -1.36 22.66
CA GLY A 324 -2.32 -2.66 22.71
C GLY A 324 -2.78 -3.53 23.88
N HIS A 325 -2.90 -2.96 25.09
CA HIS A 325 -3.39 -3.65 26.28
C HIS A 325 -4.85 -4.13 26.11
N LEU A 326 -5.72 -3.28 25.56
CA LEU A 326 -7.13 -3.63 25.33
C LEU A 326 -7.27 -4.74 24.28
N LEU A 327 -6.49 -4.66 23.19
CA LEU A 327 -6.45 -5.69 22.16
C LEU A 327 -5.92 -7.02 22.72
N ALA A 328 -4.83 -7.00 23.48
CA ALA A 328 -4.27 -8.19 24.12
C ALA A 328 -5.30 -8.92 25.00
N GLY A 329 -6.04 -8.16 25.82
CA GLY A 329 -7.11 -8.68 26.66
C GLY A 329 -8.29 -9.24 25.86
N ALA A 330 -8.75 -8.52 24.84
CA ALA A 330 -9.86 -8.95 23.99
C ALA A 330 -9.54 -10.25 23.24
N LEU A 331 -8.38 -10.31 22.59
CA LEU A 331 -7.90 -11.52 21.91
C LEU A 331 -7.62 -12.66 22.92
N GLY A 332 -7.33 -12.32 24.18
CA GLY A 332 -7.16 -13.29 25.27
C GLY A 332 -8.43 -14.03 25.57
N GLY A 333 -9.51 -13.27 25.70
CA GLY A 333 -10.85 -13.84 25.82
C GLY A 333 -11.20 -14.74 24.62
N MET A 334 -10.90 -14.31 23.39
CA MET A 334 -11.22 -15.11 22.19
C MET A 334 -10.47 -16.45 22.17
N ILE A 335 -9.16 -16.43 22.48
CA ILE A 335 -8.33 -17.64 22.55
C ILE A 335 -8.83 -18.57 23.66
N GLN A 336 -9.12 -18.05 24.85
CA GLN A 336 -9.62 -18.86 25.98
C GLN A 336 -10.98 -19.50 25.70
N ARG A 337 -11.84 -18.84 24.91
CA ARG A 337 -13.14 -19.39 24.49
C ARG A 337 -13.04 -20.36 23.31
N GLY A 338 -11.84 -20.56 22.74
CA GLY A 338 -11.66 -21.40 21.56
C GLY A 338 -12.28 -20.80 20.30
N GLU A 339 -12.38 -19.48 20.23
CA GLU A 339 -12.94 -18.75 19.08
C GLU A 339 -11.90 -18.49 17.97
N LEU A 340 -10.61 -18.75 18.25
CA LEU A 340 -9.54 -18.71 17.25
C LEU A 340 -9.09 -20.13 16.95
N ASP A 341 -9.47 -20.63 15.78
CA ASP A 341 -8.96 -21.89 15.25
C ASP A 341 -7.51 -21.71 14.80
N HIS A 342 -6.65 -22.63 15.22
CA HIS A 342 -5.25 -22.64 14.83
C HIS A 342 -5.08 -23.35 13.48
N HIS A 343 -4.36 -22.76 12.54
CA HIS A 343 -4.16 -23.25 11.18
C HIS A 343 -5.45 -23.33 10.35
N VAL A 344 -6.20 -22.23 10.31
CA VAL A 344 -7.41 -22.12 9.48
C VAL A 344 -7.06 -22.42 8.02
N ARG A 345 -7.82 -23.34 7.39
CA ARG A 345 -7.74 -23.53 5.94
C ARG A 345 -8.39 -22.32 5.28
N HIS A 346 -7.56 -21.38 4.85
CA HIS A 346 -8.01 -20.23 4.10
C HIS A 346 -8.68 -20.68 2.78
N SER A 347 -9.96 -20.34 2.63
CA SER A 347 -10.84 -20.76 1.53
C SER A 347 -11.22 -19.62 0.59
N GLY A 348 -10.83 -18.37 0.93
CA GLY A 348 -11.20 -17.19 0.17
C GLY A 348 -10.42 -17.10 -1.14
N SER A 349 -11.12 -16.92 -2.25
CA SER A 349 -10.47 -16.76 -3.55
C SER A 349 -9.98 -15.32 -3.78
N PRO A 350 -8.89 -15.11 -4.52
CA PRO A 350 -8.46 -13.79 -4.94
C PRO A 350 -9.57 -13.01 -5.65
N LEU A 351 -9.67 -11.71 -5.36
CA LEU A 351 -10.71 -10.86 -5.90
C LEU A 351 -10.18 -10.09 -7.11
N ALA A 352 -10.43 -10.63 -8.31
CA ALA A 352 -10.04 -10.00 -9.58
C ALA A 352 -10.49 -8.52 -9.70
N LEU A 353 -11.58 -8.14 -9.02
CA LEU A 353 -12.07 -6.76 -8.96
C LEU A 353 -11.13 -5.80 -8.19
N LEU A 354 -10.48 -6.28 -7.13
CA LEU A 354 -9.56 -5.48 -6.31
C LEU A 354 -8.18 -5.35 -6.95
N ARG A 355 -7.96 -6.10 -8.03
CA ARG A 355 -6.77 -6.00 -8.85
C ARG A 355 -7.04 -4.95 -9.93
N PRO A 356 -6.21 -3.91 -10.07
CA PRO A 356 -6.42 -2.93 -11.13
C PRO A 356 -6.46 -3.58 -12.51
N GLU A 357 -7.04 -2.90 -13.49
CA GLU A 357 -6.88 -3.33 -14.89
C GLU A 357 -5.40 -3.38 -15.31
N SER A 358 -4.48 -2.73 -14.56
CA SER A 358 -3.03 -2.87 -14.65
C SER A 358 -2.42 -4.04 -13.88
N ALA A 359 -3.16 -4.80 -13.08
CA ALA A 359 -2.69 -6.08 -12.51
C ALA A 359 -2.53 -7.18 -13.58
N THR A 360 -2.74 -6.81 -14.84
CA THR A 360 -2.11 -7.39 -16.03
C THR A 360 -0.61 -7.11 -16.11
N THR A 361 0.04 -6.56 -15.08
CA THR A 361 1.50 -6.52 -14.99
C THR A 361 1.97 -7.85 -14.45
N LEU A 362 2.63 -8.62 -15.31
CA LEU A 362 3.42 -9.76 -14.90
C LEU A 362 4.38 -9.35 -13.78
N ASP A 363 4.27 -9.99 -12.61
CA ASP A 363 5.24 -9.93 -11.50
C ASP A 363 5.48 -11.33 -10.90
N LEU A 364 6.48 -11.49 -10.01
CA LEU A 364 6.83 -12.80 -9.43
C LEU A 364 5.73 -13.44 -8.57
N LEU A 365 4.88 -12.61 -7.96
CA LEU A 365 3.75 -13.04 -7.11
C LEU A 365 2.58 -13.51 -7.99
N SER A 366 2.42 -12.92 -9.16
CA SER A 366 1.35 -13.22 -10.10
C SER A 366 1.51 -14.57 -10.81
N LEU A 367 2.72 -15.16 -10.82
CA LEU A 367 3.04 -16.39 -11.54
C LEU A 367 2.23 -17.62 -11.09
N ASP A 368 1.83 -17.68 -9.82
CA ASP A 368 0.98 -18.77 -9.30
C ASP A 368 -0.46 -18.69 -9.82
N SER A 369 -0.88 -17.50 -10.25
CA SER A 369 -2.18 -17.25 -10.87
C SER A 369 -2.16 -17.23 -12.40
N MET A 370 -0.98 -17.42 -13.01
CA MET A 370 -0.77 -17.42 -14.46
C MET A 370 -0.45 -18.83 -14.99
N LEU A 371 -0.68 -19.05 -16.29
CA LEU A 371 -0.21 -20.25 -16.98
C LEU A 371 1.31 -20.16 -17.15
N SER A 372 2.05 -20.62 -16.13
CA SER A 372 3.50 -20.73 -16.14
C SER A 372 3.95 -22.20 -16.13
N ARG A 373 5.10 -22.51 -16.74
CA ARG A 373 5.74 -23.83 -16.74
C ARG A 373 7.23 -23.67 -16.49
N GLY A 374 7.85 -24.67 -15.85
CA GLY A 374 9.29 -24.68 -15.59
C GLY A 374 9.76 -23.74 -14.47
N PHE A 375 8.84 -23.13 -13.73
CA PHE A 375 9.12 -22.40 -12.50
C PHE A 375 8.67 -23.21 -11.28
N GLY A 376 9.44 -23.11 -10.19
CA GLY A 376 9.07 -23.63 -8.88
C GLY A 376 8.11 -22.70 -8.14
N ASN A 377 7.81 -23.05 -6.90
CA ASN A 377 7.05 -22.20 -6.00
C ASN A 377 7.92 -21.00 -5.56
N LEU A 378 7.30 -20.00 -4.93
CA LEU A 378 8.06 -18.99 -4.19
C LEU A 378 8.73 -19.66 -2.99
N GLU A 379 10.04 -19.42 -2.85
CA GLU A 379 10.90 -20.08 -1.88
C GLU A 379 11.90 -19.09 -1.30
N GLY A 380 12.32 -19.32 -0.06
CA GLY A 380 13.14 -18.40 0.71
C GLY A 380 12.47 -18.02 2.04
N PRO A 381 12.86 -16.90 2.67
CA PRO A 381 13.89 -15.94 2.21
C PRO A 381 15.28 -16.57 2.06
N TYR A 382 16.19 -15.89 1.36
CA TYR A 382 17.60 -16.30 1.22
C TYR A 382 18.54 -15.24 1.83
N PRO A 383 18.68 -15.21 3.17
CA PRO A 383 19.51 -14.23 3.86
C PRO A 383 20.97 -14.23 3.39
N ASP A 384 21.52 -15.42 3.12
CA ASP A 384 22.90 -15.60 2.63
C ASP A 384 23.15 -14.95 1.26
N LEU A 385 22.08 -14.72 0.48
CA LEU A 385 22.13 -14.05 -0.81
C LEU A 385 21.73 -12.57 -0.72
N GLY A 386 21.55 -12.04 0.49
CA GLY A 386 21.06 -10.69 0.74
C GLY A 386 19.62 -10.47 0.24
N MET A 387 18.82 -11.54 0.17
CA MET A 387 17.44 -11.50 -0.32
C MET A 387 16.49 -11.80 0.83
N PRO A 388 15.93 -10.76 1.46
CA PRO A 388 15.05 -10.93 2.60
C PRO A 388 13.62 -11.33 2.20
N TYR A 389 13.38 -11.68 0.94
CA TYR A 389 12.06 -12.06 0.43
C TYR A 389 12.11 -13.35 -0.41
N PRO A 390 11.01 -14.14 -0.46
CA PRO A 390 10.88 -15.29 -1.34
C PRO A 390 11.16 -14.94 -2.79
N LEU A 391 11.95 -15.81 -3.41
CA LEU A 391 12.39 -15.75 -4.79
C LEU A 391 11.78 -16.95 -5.54
N ARG A 392 11.91 -16.95 -6.86
CA ARG A 392 11.42 -18.08 -7.65
C ARG A 392 12.53 -18.72 -8.46
N TRP A 393 12.68 -20.03 -8.31
CA TRP A 393 13.58 -20.81 -9.15
C TRP A 393 12.93 -21.17 -10.48
N MET A 394 13.72 -21.12 -11.53
CA MET A 394 13.51 -21.93 -12.72
C MET A 394 13.98 -23.35 -12.42
N ILE A 395 13.06 -24.32 -12.48
CA ILE A 395 13.26 -25.72 -12.07
C ILE A 395 13.32 -26.69 -13.25
N ALA A 396 13.42 -26.16 -14.46
CA ALA A 396 13.54 -26.91 -15.70
C ALA A 396 14.46 -26.13 -16.66
N PRO A 397 15.13 -26.78 -17.63
CA PRO A 397 16.00 -26.08 -18.59
C PRO A 397 15.26 -25.09 -19.50
N GLN A 398 13.93 -25.20 -19.54
CA GLN A 398 13.04 -24.27 -20.19
C GLN A 398 11.90 -23.87 -19.25
N ALA A 399 11.64 -22.57 -19.16
CA ALA A 399 10.50 -22.03 -18.45
C ALA A 399 9.70 -21.09 -19.35
N GLU A 400 8.38 -21.14 -19.23
CA GLU A 400 7.46 -20.39 -20.08
C GLU A 400 6.40 -19.69 -19.25
N ILE A 401 6.02 -18.51 -19.70
CA ILE A 401 4.91 -17.74 -19.14
C ILE A 401 4.01 -17.33 -20.30
N PHE A 402 2.73 -17.67 -20.16
CA PHE A 402 1.69 -17.23 -21.08
C PHE A 402 0.82 -16.20 -20.36
N PHE A 403 0.78 -15.00 -20.94
CA PHE A 403 0.12 -13.86 -20.33
C PHE A 403 -0.77 -13.12 -21.35
N ASP A 404 -2.08 -12.99 -21.06
CA ASP A 404 -3.01 -12.14 -21.83
C ASP A 404 -3.12 -10.79 -21.13
N GLY A 405 -2.54 -9.75 -21.74
CA GLY A 405 -2.44 -8.41 -21.16
C GLY A 405 -3.65 -7.53 -21.39
N GLY A 406 -4.70 -8.03 -22.04
CA GLY A 406 -5.92 -7.27 -22.29
C GLY A 406 -5.62 -5.91 -22.95
N ARG A 407 -6.01 -4.80 -22.31
CA ARG A 407 -5.76 -3.44 -22.81
C ARG A 407 -4.35 -2.92 -22.51
N THR A 408 -3.65 -3.43 -21.49
CA THR A 408 -2.29 -2.94 -21.13
C THR A 408 -1.21 -3.30 -22.14
N THR A 409 -1.47 -4.27 -23.00
CA THR A 409 -0.60 -4.61 -24.13
C THR A 409 -0.85 -3.75 -25.38
N GLN A 410 -1.66 -2.70 -25.29
CA GLN A 410 -1.84 -1.72 -26.37
C GLN A 410 -0.81 -0.57 -26.34
N ILE A 411 0.02 -0.52 -25.31
CA ILE A 411 1.16 0.40 -25.18
C ILE A 411 2.48 -0.39 -25.28
N ALA A 412 3.58 0.28 -25.63
CA ALA A 412 4.89 -0.36 -25.69
C ALA A 412 5.32 -0.77 -24.28
N GLN A 413 5.82 -1.99 -24.11
CA GLN A 413 6.20 -2.54 -22.80
C GLN A 413 7.69 -2.88 -22.74
N MET A 414 8.23 -3.09 -21.55
CA MET A 414 9.60 -3.51 -21.32
C MET A 414 9.64 -4.64 -20.29
N LEU A 415 10.35 -5.72 -20.57
CA LEU A 415 10.59 -6.78 -19.59
C LEU A 415 11.80 -6.41 -18.73
N ARG A 416 11.61 -6.31 -17.42
CA ARG A 416 12.67 -6.14 -16.42
C ARG A 416 12.89 -7.42 -15.64
N LEU A 417 14.13 -7.86 -15.58
CA LEU A 417 14.57 -9.05 -14.85
C LEU A 417 15.64 -8.67 -13.83
N ARG A 418 15.63 -9.37 -12.68
CA ARG A 418 16.79 -9.45 -11.77
C ARG A 418 16.99 -10.91 -11.42
N VAL A 419 18.10 -11.47 -11.87
CA VAL A 419 18.36 -12.92 -11.86
C VAL A 419 19.73 -13.25 -11.29
N LEU A 420 19.85 -14.45 -10.72
CA LEU A 420 21.07 -15.03 -10.18
C LEU A 420 21.23 -16.46 -10.73
N SER A 421 22.46 -16.83 -11.04
CA SER A 421 22.84 -18.19 -11.44
C SER A 421 23.95 -18.70 -10.54
N ASN A 422 23.97 -19.99 -10.24
CA ASN A 422 25.06 -20.61 -9.46
C ASN A 422 26.23 -21.10 -10.34
N ALA A 423 26.15 -20.88 -11.64
CA ALA A 423 27.19 -21.22 -12.60
C ALA A 423 27.27 -20.15 -13.69
N ASP A 424 28.45 -20.01 -14.30
CA ASP A 424 28.61 -19.18 -15.50
C ASP A 424 27.76 -19.76 -16.62
N GLN A 425 26.73 -19.02 -17.05
CA GLN A 425 25.86 -19.46 -18.13
C GLN A 425 25.24 -18.29 -18.89
N THR A 426 24.60 -18.62 -20.00
CA THR A 426 23.76 -17.67 -20.75
C THR A 426 22.29 -18.00 -20.52
N LEU A 427 21.52 -17.02 -20.06
CA LEU A 427 20.06 -17.08 -20.03
C LEU A 427 19.53 -16.52 -21.35
N ASN A 428 18.91 -17.37 -22.16
CA ASN A 428 18.22 -16.92 -23.35
C ASN A 428 16.77 -16.58 -23.02
N VAL A 429 16.36 -15.36 -23.34
CA VAL A 429 15.01 -14.86 -23.12
C VAL A 429 14.36 -14.61 -24.47
N THR A 430 13.29 -15.33 -24.77
CA THR A 430 12.50 -15.15 -25.99
C THR A 430 11.19 -14.46 -25.64
N ILE A 431 10.96 -13.29 -26.22
CA ILE A 431 9.78 -12.45 -25.98
C ILE A 431 9.02 -12.34 -27.30
N ASN A 432 7.81 -12.90 -27.38
CA ASN A 432 7.01 -12.92 -28.61
C ASN A 432 7.81 -13.39 -29.84
N GLY A 433 8.64 -14.42 -29.66
CA GLY A 433 9.50 -14.99 -30.71
C GLY A 433 10.83 -14.26 -30.95
N LYS A 434 11.07 -13.09 -30.34
CA LYS A 434 12.36 -12.38 -30.42
C LYS A 434 13.28 -12.80 -29.28
N ARG A 435 14.45 -13.34 -29.61
CA ARG A 435 15.44 -13.84 -28.64
C ARG A 435 16.43 -12.74 -28.25
N ALA A 436 16.73 -12.66 -26.96
CA ALA A 436 17.84 -11.94 -26.35
C ALA A 436 18.64 -12.91 -25.47
N SER A 437 19.93 -12.62 -25.27
CA SER A 437 20.83 -13.45 -24.47
C SER A 437 21.46 -12.60 -23.37
N ILE A 438 21.43 -13.11 -22.14
CA ILE A 438 21.95 -12.45 -20.94
C ILE A 438 23.08 -13.31 -20.40
N GLN A 439 24.28 -12.72 -20.27
CA GLN A 439 25.38 -13.41 -19.59
C GLN A 439 25.16 -13.36 -18.08
N LEU A 440 25.18 -14.52 -17.44
CA LEU A 440 25.01 -14.70 -16.00
C LEU A 440 26.30 -15.28 -15.43
N PRO A 441 27.17 -14.44 -14.86
CA PRO A 441 28.29 -14.90 -14.06
C PRO A 441 27.79 -15.68 -12.84
N ALA A 442 28.55 -16.69 -12.41
CA ALA A 442 28.24 -17.46 -11.22
C ALA A 442 28.15 -16.55 -9.98
N GLU A 443 27.13 -16.77 -9.16
CA GLU A 443 26.89 -16.11 -7.88
C GLU A 443 26.76 -14.58 -7.95
N GLN A 444 26.46 -14.02 -9.13
CA GLN A 444 26.26 -12.59 -9.31
C GLN A 444 24.83 -12.25 -9.74
N TRP A 445 24.23 -11.25 -9.08
CA TRP A 445 22.96 -10.68 -9.50
C TRP A 445 23.12 -9.85 -10.77
N ILE A 446 22.32 -10.18 -11.77
CA ILE A 446 22.25 -9.43 -13.03
C ILE A 446 20.87 -8.80 -13.16
N GLU A 447 20.86 -7.47 -13.30
CA GLU A 447 19.68 -6.74 -13.77
C GLU A 447 19.71 -6.59 -15.28
N TRP A 448 18.58 -6.91 -15.92
CA TRP A 448 18.45 -6.80 -17.36
C TRP A 448 17.10 -6.20 -17.74
N ARG A 449 17.10 -5.43 -18.84
CA ARG A 449 15.92 -4.82 -19.42
C ARG A 449 15.86 -5.15 -20.90
N SER A 450 14.69 -5.56 -21.38
CA SER A 450 14.48 -5.78 -22.81
C SER A 450 14.44 -4.45 -23.56
N PRO A 451 14.68 -4.45 -24.88
CA PRO A 451 14.18 -3.37 -25.73
C PRO A 451 12.65 -3.24 -25.61
N PRO A 452 12.08 -2.06 -25.95
CA PRO A 452 10.63 -1.89 -26.01
C PRO A 452 9.97 -2.95 -26.90
N LEU A 453 8.95 -3.58 -26.36
CA LEU A 453 8.14 -4.60 -26.97
C LEU A 453 7.03 -3.93 -27.77
N ALA A 454 6.78 -4.44 -28.97
CA ALA A 454 5.63 -4.01 -29.75
C ALA A 454 4.34 -4.36 -29.00
N PRO A 455 3.33 -3.48 -29.01
CA PRO A 455 2.02 -3.77 -28.45
C PRO A 455 1.46 -5.10 -28.98
N ALA A 456 1.17 -6.05 -28.09
CA ALA A 456 0.70 -7.39 -28.46
C ALA A 456 -0.23 -7.95 -27.39
N ARG A 457 -1.50 -8.20 -27.76
CA ARG A 457 -2.55 -8.67 -26.83
C ARG A 457 -2.11 -9.82 -25.91
N THR A 458 -1.33 -10.74 -26.46
CA THR A 458 -0.74 -11.86 -25.72
C THR A 458 0.77 -11.71 -25.73
N VAL A 459 1.38 -11.84 -24.55
CA VAL A 459 2.82 -11.89 -24.38
C VAL A 459 3.22 -13.32 -24.01
N THR A 460 4.10 -13.92 -24.81
CA THR A 460 4.74 -15.19 -24.52
C THR A 460 6.19 -14.93 -24.15
N LEU A 461 6.57 -15.32 -22.93
CA LEU A 461 7.94 -15.32 -22.46
C LEU A 461 8.45 -16.75 -22.39
N ARG A 462 9.64 -16.99 -22.93
CA ARG A 462 10.37 -18.25 -22.77
C ARG A 462 11.78 -17.96 -22.27
N PHE A 463 12.20 -18.71 -21.27
CA PHE A 463 13.52 -18.66 -20.66
C PHE A 463 14.20 -20.00 -20.91
N GLU A 464 15.45 -19.97 -21.37
CA GLU A 464 16.24 -21.17 -21.61
C GLU A 464 17.60 -21.01 -20.90
N ALA A 465 17.93 -21.97 -20.06
CA ALA A 465 19.16 -22.02 -19.26
C ALA A 465 19.69 -23.46 -19.28
N SER A 466 21.01 -23.61 -19.22
CA SER A 466 21.67 -24.91 -19.41
C SER A 466 22.36 -25.43 -18.16
N ALA A 467 22.81 -24.54 -17.27
CA ALA A 467 23.46 -24.92 -16.03
C ALA A 467 22.43 -24.94 -14.89
N HIS A 468 22.57 -25.94 -14.02
CA HIS A 468 21.75 -26.09 -12.82
C HIS A 468 22.61 -26.60 -11.67
N ILE A 469 22.09 -26.45 -10.46
CA ILE A 469 22.55 -27.19 -9.29
C ILE A 469 21.45 -28.14 -8.82
N THR A 470 21.85 -29.20 -8.13
CA THR A 470 20.95 -30.03 -7.35
C THR A 470 21.15 -29.65 -5.89
N ALA A 471 20.08 -29.22 -5.20
CA ALA A 471 20.25 -28.83 -3.81
C ALA A 471 20.50 -30.08 -2.93
N PRO A 472 21.34 -29.99 -1.87
CA PRO A 472 21.79 -31.17 -1.12
C PRO A 472 20.68 -32.04 -0.50
N ASN A 473 19.46 -31.50 -0.36
CA ASN A 473 18.28 -32.17 0.20
C ASN A 473 17.05 -32.03 -0.72
N ASP A 474 17.27 -31.75 -2.00
CA ASP A 474 16.22 -31.42 -2.94
C ASP A 474 16.58 -31.97 -4.33
N GLU A 475 15.79 -32.94 -4.79
CA GLU A 475 16.01 -33.61 -6.08
C GLU A 475 15.74 -32.69 -7.29
N ARG A 476 15.27 -31.47 -7.06
CA ARG A 476 15.02 -30.49 -8.12
C ARG A 476 16.31 -29.96 -8.71
N GLN A 477 16.30 -29.78 -10.02
CA GLN A 477 17.34 -29.09 -10.76
C GLN A 477 17.04 -27.59 -10.76
N LEU A 478 17.86 -26.79 -10.07
CA LEU A 478 17.68 -25.35 -9.92
C LEU A 478 18.57 -24.61 -10.92
N PHE A 479 17.98 -23.96 -11.91
CA PHE A 479 18.70 -23.34 -13.03
C PHE A 479 19.05 -21.87 -12.78
N VAL A 480 18.02 -21.04 -12.60
CA VAL A 480 18.15 -19.59 -12.44
C VAL A 480 17.17 -19.11 -11.39
N LEU A 481 17.62 -18.24 -10.50
CA LEU A 481 16.82 -17.66 -9.42
C LEU A 481 16.37 -16.25 -9.81
N PHE A 482 15.08 -15.97 -9.68
CA PHE A 482 14.49 -14.67 -10.02
C PHE A 482 14.10 -13.91 -8.76
N SER A 483 14.64 -12.71 -8.61
CA SER A 483 14.20 -11.72 -7.61
C SER A 483 13.36 -10.59 -8.22
N LYS A 484 13.35 -10.47 -9.55
CA LYS A 484 12.41 -9.61 -10.28
C LYS A 484 12.11 -10.21 -11.66
N LEU A 485 10.83 -10.17 -12.03
CA LEU A 485 10.33 -10.50 -13.36
C LEU A 485 9.10 -9.63 -13.59
N GLN A 486 9.25 -8.50 -14.30
CA GLN A 486 8.22 -7.48 -14.42
C GLN A 486 8.02 -6.99 -15.86
N LEU A 487 6.76 -6.84 -16.31
CA LEU A 487 6.44 -6.08 -17.52
C LEU A 487 6.08 -4.64 -17.12
N GLU A 488 6.90 -3.68 -17.54
CA GLU A 488 6.73 -2.25 -17.27
C GLU A 488 6.33 -1.51 -18.55
N ASP A 489 5.79 -0.30 -18.40
CA ASP A 489 5.54 0.61 -19.52
C ASP A 489 6.89 1.11 -20.11
N ALA A 490 7.03 1.11 -21.43
CA ALA A 490 8.24 1.58 -22.09
C ALA A 490 8.24 3.10 -22.36
N SER A 491 7.15 3.81 -22.03
CA SER A 491 6.98 5.26 -22.24
C SER A 491 7.78 6.14 -21.28
#